data_AF-A0A0E3UPW8-F1
#
_entry.id   AF-A0A0E3UPW8-F1
#
_cell.length_a   1.000
_cell.length_b   1.000
_cell.length_c   1.000
_cell.angle_alpha   90.00
_cell.angle_beta   90.00
_cell.angle_gamma   90.00
#
_symmetry.space_group_name_H-M   'P 1'
#
loop_
_entity.id
_entity.type
_entity.pdbx_description
1 polymer ?
#
loop_
_entity_poly.entity_id
_entity_poly.type
_entity_poly.pdbx_seq_one_letter_code
_entity_poly.pdbx_strand_id
1 'polypeptide(L)'
;MYKLVLASLLALAPLAAGATVQSGGNGFSPDKGLDLSRSFEAQRQAIVGALADGKTYSEISAADRQQVAASLDRISSLLGDAQSADQLSEAAKVEVFNEQERINTLLTRAHEDSRLVCIREKRVGSHRPTNNCMTVAERRRMREQTLDALQSKRGYGLPQAN
;
A
#
# COMPACT_ATOMS: atom_id res chain seq x y z
N MET A 1 71.05 28.23 -7.94
CA MET A 1 69.82 28.62 -8.65
C MET A 1 69.22 27.41 -9.34
N TYR A 2 68.28 26.71 -8.70
CA TYR A 2 67.11 26.13 -9.38
C TYR A 2 66.07 25.76 -8.32
N LYS A 3 64.84 26.22 -8.54
CA LYS A 3 63.67 26.04 -7.68
C LYS A 3 63.16 24.61 -7.82
N LEU A 4 62.80 23.95 -6.72
CA LEU A 4 61.85 22.84 -6.73
C LEU A 4 60.87 23.02 -5.56
N VAL A 5 59.77 23.70 -5.88
CA VAL A 5 58.46 23.57 -5.24
C VAL A 5 57.75 22.37 -5.90
N LEU A 6 56.72 21.82 -5.26
CA LEU A 6 55.77 20.73 -5.66
C LEU A 6 56.09 19.37 -4.99
N ALA A 7 55.14 18.64 -4.40
CA ALA A 7 53.72 18.87 -4.16
C ALA A 7 53.25 17.95 -3.03
N SER A 8 52.41 18.49 -2.16
CA SER A 8 51.63 17.79 -1.14
C SER A 8 50.72 16.72 -1.75
N LEU A 9 50.93 15.46 -1.38
CA LEU A 9 50.03 14.35 -1.67
C LEU A 9 48.74 14.49 -0.84
N LEU A 10 47.67 14.88 -1.52
CA LEU A 10 46.29 14.82 -1.01
C LEU A 10 45.92 13.34 -0.77
N ALA A 11 45.68 12.98 0.49
CA ALA A 11 45.00 11.75 0.85
C ALA A 11 43.49 11.90 0.56
N LEU A 12 43.00 11.32 -0.53
CA LEU A 12 41.57 11.11 -0.74
C LEU A 12 41.14 9.87 0.06
N ALA A 13 40.59 10.08 1.25
CA ALA A 13 39.76 9.10 1.93
C ALA A 13 38.36 9.09 1.25
N PRO A 14 37.82 7.94 0.82
CA PRO A 14 36.42 7.86 0.48
C PRO A 14 35.61 7.88 1.78
N LEU A 15 34.91 8.98 2.04
CA LEU A 15 33.74 9.00 2.91
C LEU A 15 32.66 8.12 2.26
N ALA A 16 32.64 6.84 2.60
CA ALA A 16 31.44 6.03 2.44
C ALA A 16 30.45 6.48 3.51
N ALA A 17 29.61 7.46 3.15
CA ALA A 17 28.42 7.79 3.92
C ALA A 17 27.56 6.53 4.07
N GLY A 18 27.27 6.15 5.32
CA GLY A 18 26.54 4.95 5.65
C GLY A 18 25.14 4.94 5.05
N ALA A 19 24.87 3.95 4.21
CA ALA A 19 23.52 3.45 3.98
C ALA A 19 23.35 2.21 4.85
N THR A 20 23.00 2.39 6.11
CA THR A 20 22.39 1.31 6.89
C THR A 20 20.98 1.11 6.34
N VAL A 21 20.85 0.28 5.29
CA VAL A 21 19.55 -0.31 4.94
C VAL A 21 19.25 -1.29 6.06
N GLN A 22 18.65 -0.77 7.12
CA GLN A 22 18.16 -1.56 8.24
C GLN A 22 16.88 -2.23 7.78
N SER A 23 17.04 -3.26 6.93
CA SER A 23 15.99 -4.22 6.63
C SER A 23 15.84 -5.15 7.85
N GLY A 24 15.45 -4.57 8.99
CA GLY A 24 15.09 -5.31 10.19
C GLY A 24 13.70 -5.88 10.00
N GLY A 25 13.56 -7.20 10.16
CA GLY A 25 12.30 -7.96 10.09
C GLY A 25 11.25 -7.62 11.16
N ASN A 26 11.18 -6.36 11.59
CA ASN A 26 10.13 -5.78 12.44
C ASN A 26 9.19 -4.87 11.63
N GLY A 27 9.34 -4.84 10.31
CA GLY A 27 8.53 -4.03 9.41
C GLY A 27 7.05 -4.46 9.36
N PHE A 28 6.18 -3.48 9.14
CA PHE A 28 4.77 -3.69 8.81
C PHE A 28 4.63 -4.69 7.64
N SER A 29 3.69 -5.62 7.76
CA SER A 29 3.33 -6.57 6.71
C SER A 29 1.88 -6.30 6.30
N PRO A 30 1.58 -6.09 5.01
CA PRO A 30 0.21 -5.82 4.54
C PRO A 30 -0.81 -6.89 4.97
N ASP A 31 -0.39 -8.16 5.05
CA ASP A 31 -1.23 -9.28 5.49
C ASP A 31 -1.60 -9.26 6.98
N LYS A 32 -0.80 -8.59 7.82
CA LYS A 32 -0.97 -8.58 9.28
C LYS A 32 -1.61 -7.30 9.81
N GLY A 33 -1.63 -6.23 9.01
CA GLY A 33 -2.10 -4.93 9.45
C GLY A 33 -1.19 -4.25 10.49
N LEU A 34 -1.69 -3.15 11.04
CA LEU A 34 -1.07 -2.38 12.11
C LEU A 34 -1.24 -3.11 13.44
N ASP A 35 -0.14 -3.31 14.18
CA ASP A 35 -0.07 -4.01 15.45
C ASP A 35 0.51 -3.09 16.55
N LEU A 36 -0.34 -2.67 17.49
CA LEU A 36 0.04 -1.75 18.57
C LEU A 36 0.98 -2.36 19.63
N SER A 37 1.20 -3.68 19.64
CA SER A 37 2.20 -4.31 20.52
C SER A 37 3.65 -4.08 20.06
N ARG A 38 3.82 -3.57 18.83
CA ARG A 38 5.11 -3.27 18.21
C ARG A 38 5.31 -1.75 18.13
N SER A 39 6.49 -1.33 17.70
CA SER A 39 6.77 0.08 17.46
C SER A 39 5.76 0.69 16.47
N PHE A 40 4.92 1.60 16.95
CA PHE A 40 3.93 2.30 16.13
C PHE A 40 4.61 3.15 15.05
N GLU A 41 5.63 3.93 15.43
CA GLU A 41 6.30 4.85 14.49
C GLU A 41 6.98 4.10 13.33
N ALA A 42 7.64 2.97 13.61
CA ALA A 42 8.22 2.15 12.56
C ALA A 42 7.16 1.61 11.58
N GLN A 43 5.98 1.22 12.10
CA GLN A 43 4.87 0.77 11.26
C GLN A 43 4.23 1.92 10.50
N ARG A 44 4.05 3.09 11.11
CA ARG A 44 3.53 4.30 10.46
C ARG A 44 4.38 4.67 9.24
N GLN A 45 5.70 4.71 9.40
CA GLN A 45 6.63 4.99 8.29
C GLN A 45 6.52 3.94 7.18
N ALA A 46 6.43 2.66 7.55
CA ALA A 46 6.27 1.58 6.57
C ALA A 46 4.91 1.65 5.83
N ILE A 47 3.82 1.96 6.52
CA ILE A 47 2.48 2.14 5.92
C ILE A 47 2.50 3.33 4.96
N VAL A 48 3.06 4.47 5.36
CA VAL A 48 3.18 5.65 4.50
C VAL A 48 4.01 5.34 3.25
N GLY A 49 5.12 4.62 3.41
CA GLY A 49 5.92 4.14 2.28
C GLY A 49 5.15 3.23 1.34
N ALA A 50 4.42 2.25 1.88
CA ALA A 50 3.59 1.32 1.10
C ALA A 50 2.40 2.01 0.40
N LEU A 51 1.84 3.08 0.98
CA LEU A 51 0.81 3.88 0.33
C LEU A 51 1.35 4.71 -0.84
N ALA A 52 2.63 5.08 -0.79
CA ALA A 52 3.31 5.87 -1.81
C ALA A 52 3.93 5.05 -2.95
N ASP A 53 4.16 3.75 -2.75
CA ASP A 53 4.84 2.89 -3.74
C ASP A 53 4.03 2.63 -5.03
N GLY A 54 2.72 2.86 -5.00
CA GLY A 54 1.79 2.65 -6.11
C GLY A 54 1.57 1.18 -6.50
N LYS A 55 2.11 0.22 -5.75
CA LYS A 55 2.09 -1.22 -6.04
C LYS A 55 1.34 -2.02 -4.97
N THR A 56 1.67 -1.83 -3.70
CA THR A 56 1.14 -2.65 -2.59
C THR A 56 -0.35 -2.43 -2.41
N TYR A 57 -0.77 -1.18 -2.57
CA TYR A 57 -2.16 -0.74 -2.56
C TYR A 57 -2.45 -0.01 -3.86
N SER A 58 -2.37 -0.72 -4.99
CA SER A 58 -2.64 -0.15 -6.30
C SER A 58 -4.12 0.25 -6.48
N GLU A 59 -5.03 -0.44 -5.79
CA GLU A 59 -6.49 -0.26 -5.91
C GLU A 59 -7.11 0.59 -4.78
N ILE A 60 -6.33 1.10 -3.81
CA ILE A 60 -6.88 1.96 -2.75
C ILE A 60 -7.30 3.34 -3.30
N SER A 61 -8.48 3.78 -2.90
CA SER A 61 -9.04 5.07 -3.31
C SER A 61 -8.31 6.25 -2.67
N ALA A 62 -8.37 7.44 -3.28
CA ALA A 62 -7.77 8.64 -2.70
C ALA A 62 -8.41 9.01 -1.34
N ALA A 63 -9.72 8.80 -1.19
CA ALA A 63 -10.43 9.03 0.07
C ALA A 63 -9.95 8.08 1.17
N ASP A 64 -9.79 6.79 0.86
CA ASP A 64 -9.29 5.80 1.84
C ASP A 64 -7.83 6.10 2.22
N ARG A 65 -6.98 6.54 1.28
CA ARG A 65 -5.60 6.97 1.59
C ARG A 65 -5.59 8.13 2.58
N GLN A 66 -6.44 9.13 2.36
CA GLN A 66 -6.58 10.27 3.27
C GLN A 66 -7.10 9.84 4.64
N GLN A 67 -8.07 8.93 4.69
CA GLN A 67 -8.62 8.40 5.94
C GLN A 67 -7.57 7.63 6.74
N VAL A 68 -6.76 6.78 6.08
CA VAL A 68 -5.64 6.09 6.74
C VAL A 68 -4.63 7.08 7.30
N ALA A 69 -4.22 8.08 6.51
CA ALA A 69 -3.29 9.12 6.97
C ALA A 69 -3.83 9.87 8.20
N ALA A 70 -5.09 10.31 8.16
CA ALA A 70 -5.72 11.00 9.28
C ALA A 70 -5.83 10.12 10.53
N SER A 71 -6.14 8.82 10.38
CA SER A 71 -6.18 7.89 11.50
C SER A 71 -4.79 7.64 12.11
N LEU A 72 -3.73 7.55 11.28
CA LEU A 72 -2.35 7.43 11.77
C LEU A 72 -1.94 8.67 12.58
N ASP A 73 -2.30 9.86 12.11
CA ASP A 73 -1.99 11.11 12.84
C ASP A 73 -2.80 11.23 14.14
N ARG A 74 -4.05 10.76 14.17
CA ARG A 74 -4.85 10.66 15.40
C ARG A 74 -4.20 9.71 16.42
N ILE A 75 -3.79 8.52 16.01
CA ILE A 75 -3.09 7.58 16.90
C ILE A 75 -1.80 8.20 17.42
N SER A 76 -1.02 8.86 16.55
CA SER A 76 0.21 9.56 16.97
C SER A 76 -0.08 10.62 18.03
N SER A 77 -1.19 11.35 17.91
CA SER A 77 -1.59 12.38 18.86
C SER A 77 -2.06 11.81 20.20
N LEU A 78 -2.75 10.67 20.17
CA LEU A 78 -3.24 9.96 21.36
C LEU A 78 -2.11 9.28 22.14
N LEU A 79 -1.12 8.74 21.43
CA LEU A 79 0.07 8.16 22.05
C LEU A 79 0.95 9.24 22.68
N GLY A 80 1.16 10.38 22.01
CA GLY A 80 2.04 11.43 22.51
C GLY A 80 3.45 10.87 22.78
N ASP A 81 3.90 10.98 24.03
CA ASP A 81 5.19 10.43 24.50
C ASP A 81 5.10 8.96 24.95
N ALA A 82 3.90 8.36 24.95
CA ALA A 82 3.71 6.98 25.34
C ALA A 82 4.28 6.04 24.26
N GLN A 83 5.06 5.06 24.72
CA GLN A 83 5.71 4.10 23.83
C GLN A 83 4.79 2.93 23.45
N SER A 84 3.72 2.71 24.23
CA SER A 84 2.73 1.63 24.06
C SER A 84 1.33 2.10 24.45
N ALA A 85 0.31 1.51 23.81
CA ALA A 85 -1.09 1.69 24.18
C ALA A 85 -1.37 1.30 25.64
N ASP A 86 -0.56 0.42 26.26
CA ASP A 86 -0.73 0.00 27.65
C ASP A 86 -0.58 1.14 28.66
N GLN A 87 0.17 2.19 28.30
CA GLN A 87 0.44 3.36 29.13
C GLN A 87 -0.66 4.42 29.06
N LEU A 88 -1.64 4.24 28.18
CA LEU A 88 -2.73 5.19 27.99
C LEU A 88 -3.85 5.03 29.03
N SER A 89 -4.67 6.07 29.18
CA SER A 89 -5.94 5.95 29.91
C SER A 89 -6.88 4.99 29.18
N GLU A 90 -7.80 4.35 29.90
CA GLU A 90 -8.76 3.41 29.27
C GLU A 90 -9.56 4.05 28.14
N ALA A 91 -9.95 5.32 28.28
CA ALA A 91 -10.62 6.06 27.21
C ALA A 91 -9.72 6.24 25.96
N ALA A 92 -8.45 6.61 26.16
CA ALA A 92 -7.50 6.78 25.06
C ALA A 92 -7.12 5.44 24.41
N LYS A 93 -7.06 4.34 25.18
CA LYS A 93 -6.88 2.99 24.63
C LYS A 93 -8.00 2.64 23.66
N VAL A 94 -9.26 2.82 24.07
CA VAL A 94 -10.42 2.54 23.21
C VAL A 94 -10.37 3.34 21.92
N GLU A 95 -10.04 4.63 22.00
CA GLU A 95 -9.88 5.51 20.83
C GLU A 95 -8.79 4.97 19.88
N VAL A 96 -7.62 4.62 20.41
CA VAL A 96 -6.50 4.09 19.63
C VAL A 96 -6.84 2.75 18.97
N PHE A 97 -7.50 1.83 19.68
CA PHE A 97 -7.94 0.56 19.12
C PHE A 97 -8.98 0.76 18.01
N ASN A 98 -9.92 1.70 18.18
CA ASN A 98 -10.88 2.02 17.14
C ASN A 98 -10.20 2.56 15.86
N GLU A 99 -9.19 3.41 16.02
CA GLU A 99 -8.41 3.92 14.88
C GLU A 99 -7.55 2.83 14.22
N GLN A 100 -6.97 1.92 15.02
CA GLN A 100 -6.25 0.76 14.51
C GLN A 100 -7.16 -0.13 13.66
N GLU A 101 -8.35 -0.47 14.15
CA GLU A 101 -9.32 -1.30 13.42
C GLU A 101 -9.78 -0.64 12.13
N ARG A 102 -9.96 0.69 12.15
CA ARG A 102 -10.28 1.45 10.93
C ARG A 102 -9.16 1.36 9.90
N ILE A 103 -7.90 1.55 10.31
CA ILE A 103 -6.74 1.42 9.42
C ILE A 103 -6.66 -0.01 8.87
N ASN A 104 -6.78 -1.01 9.74
CA ASN A 104 -6.67 -2.43 9.37
C ASN A 104 -7.76 -2.84 8.38
N THR A 105 -8.99 -2.36 8.57
CA THR A 105 -10.10 -2.63 7.65
C THR A 105 -9.82 -2.05 6.27
N LEU A 106 -9.37 -0.79 6.20
CA LEU A 106 -9.09 -0.12 4.92
C LEU A 106 -7.91 -0.76 4.19
N LEU A 107 -6.81 -1.01 4.91
CA LEU A 107 -5.61 -1.61 4.33
C LEU A 107 -5.82 -3.06 3.91
N THR A 108 -6.53 -3.86 4.71
CA THR A 108 -6.86 -5.25 4.36
C THR A 108 -7.66 -5.30 3.06
N ARG A 109 -8.75 -4.52 2.98
CA ARG A 109 -9.58 -4.44 1.78
C ARG A 109 -8.76 -4.00 0.56
N ALA A 110 -7.99 -2.92 0.71
CA ALA A 110 -7.15 -2.40 -0.35
C ALA A 110 -6.11 -3.42 -0.82
N HIS A 111 -5.52 -4.17 0.10
CA HIS A 111 -4.55 -5.20 -0.22
C HIS A 111 -5.20 -6.32 -1.02
N GLU A 112 -6.32 -6.85 -0.54
CA GLU A 112 -7.08 -7.91 -1.22
C GLU A 112 -7.47 -7.53 -2.65
N ASP A 113 -7.96 -6.30 -2.83
CA ASP A 113 -8.35 -5.75 -4.12
C ASP A 113 -7.16 -5.57 -5.07
N SER A 114 -5.98 -5.20 -4.53
CA SER A 114 -4.74 -4.96 -5.29
C SER A 114 -4.00 -6.23 -5.71
N ARG A 115 -4.36 -7.40 -5.15
CA ARG A 115 -3.71 -8.67 -5.51
C ARG A 115 -3.90 -9.00 -6.99
N LEU A 116 -2.81 -9.40 -7.63
CA LEU A 116 -2.82 -9.83 -9.03
C LEU A 116 -3.29 -11.27 -9.15
N VAL A 117 -4.18 -11.53 -10.10
CA VAL A 117 -4.58 -12.88 -10.50
C VAL A 117 -4.25 -13.07 -11.97
N CYS A 118 -3.19 -13.84 -12.22
CA CYS A 118 -2.75 -14.18 -13.56
C CYS A 118 -3.40 -15.48 -14.03
N ILE A 119 -4.02 -15.45 -15.22
CA ILE A 119 -4.51 -16.64 -15.91
C ILE A 119 -3.70 -16.86 -17.18
N ARG A 120 -3.46 -18.12 -17.53
CA ARG A 120 -2.82 -18.51 -18.78
C ARG A 120 -3.89 -18.94 -19.76
N GLU A 121 -4.17 -18.12 -20.76
CA GLU A 121 -5.26 -18.34 -21.71
C GLU A 121 -4.78 -18.33 -23.16
N LYS A 122 -5.53 -18.98 -24.05
CA LYS A 122 -5.30 -18.96 -25.50
C LYS A 122 -6.29 -17.98 -26.11
N ARG A 123 -5.78 -16.97 -26.82
CA ARG A 123 -6.63 -15.99 -27.51
C ARG A 123 -7.35 -16.65 -28.69
N VAL A 124 -8.61 -16.32 -28.90
CA VAL A 124 -9.39 -16.81 -30.05
C VAL A 124 -8.64 -16.51 -31.34
N GLY A 125 -8.51 -17.50 -32.23
CA GLY A 125 -7.73 -17.40 -33.46
C GLY A 125 -6.21 -17.62 -33.32
N SER A 126 -5.70 -17.94 -32.12
CA SER A 126 -4.31 -18.34 -31.92
C SER A 126 -4.18 -19.51 -30.94
N HIS A 127 -3.36 -20.50 -31.28
CA HIS A 127 -3.02 -21.59 -30.35
C HIS A 127 -1.93 -21.20 -29.33
N ARG A 128 -1.32 -20.01 -29.46
CA ARG A 128 -0.25 -19.56 -28.56
C ARG A 128 -0.85 -19.10 -27.22
N PRO A 129 -0.47 -19.71 -26.08
CA PRO A 129 -0.92 -19.25 -24.77
C PRO A 129 -0.21 -17.97 -24.34
N THR A 130 -0.96 -17.03 -23.76
CA THR A 130 -0.46 -15.79 -23.17
C THR A 130 -0.88 -15.70 -21.70
N ASN A 131 -0.08 -15.00 -20.88
CA ASN A 131 -0.46 -14.71 -19.50
C ASN A 131 -1.21 -13.38 -19.47
N ASN A 132 -2.39 -13.38 -18.87
CA ASN A 132 -3.19 -12.18 -18.64
C ASN A 132 -3.32 -11.97 -17.13
N CYS A 133 -2.74 -10.89 -16.63
CA CYS A 133 -2.71 -10.54 -15.21
C CYS A 133 -3.54 -9.28 -15.00
N MET A 134 -4.45 -9.35 -14.04
CA MET A 134 -5.35 -8.26 -13.65
C MET A 134 -5.49 -8.25 -12.13
N THR A 135 -5.81 -7.11 -11.53
CA THR A 135 -6.12 -7.04 -10.09
C THR A 135 -7.46 -7.72 -9.80
N VAL A 136 -7.71 -8.10 -8.55
CA VAL A 136 -9.01 -8.64 -8.12
C VAL A 136 -10.11 -7.61 -8.35
N ALA A 137 -9.86 -6.34 -8.01
CA ALA A 137 -10.81 -5.25 -8.22
C ALA A 137 -11.09 -5.01 -9.71
N GLU A 138 -10.07 -5.02 -10.57
CA GLU A 138 -10.24 -4.88 -12.02
C GLU A 138 -11.08 -6.01 -12.60
N ARG A 139 -10.80 -7.26 -12.20
CA ARG A 139 -11.63 -8.41 -12.58
C ARG A 139 -13.08 -8.25 -12.15
N ARG A 140 -13.34 -7.70 -10.96
CA ARG A 140 -14.70 -7.44 -10.46
C ARG A 140 -15.40 -6.41 -11.35
N ARG A 141 -14.74 -5.28 -11.63
CA ARG A 141 -15.25 -4.22 -12.51
C ARG A 141 -15.58 -4.75 -13.90
N MET A 142 -14.71 -5.55 -14.52
CA MET A 142 -14.98 -6.15 -15.83
C MET A 142 -16.20 -7.05 -15.85
N ARG A 143 -16.42 -7.84 -14.78
CA ARG A 143 -17.62 -8.68 -14.64
C ARG A 143 -18.88 -7.85 -14.49
N GLU A 144 -18.86 -6.84 -13.62
CA GLU A 144 -19.98 -5.92 -13.41
C GLU A 144 -20.35 -5.19 -14.72
N GLN A 145 -19.38 -4.60 -15.42
CA GLN A 145 -19.58 -3.95 -16.71
C GLN A 145 -20.18 -4.89 -17.78
N THR A 146 -19.75 -6.16 -17.79
CA THR A 146 -20.31 -7.16 -18.72
C THR A 146 -21.78 -7.45 -18.40
N LEU A 147 -22.12 -7.58 -17.11
CA LEU A 147 -23.50 -7.81 -16.67
C LEU A 147 -24.39 -6.61 -17.00
N ASP A 148 -23.93 -5.39 -16.74
CA ASP A 148 -24.66 -4.16 -17.04
C ASP A 148 -24.90 -4.00 -18.54
N ALA A 149 -23.90 -4.32 -19.38
CA ALA A 149 -24.02 -4.31 -20.83
C ALA A 149 -25.06 -5.34 -21.34
N LEU A 150 -25.17 -6.51 -20.70
CA LEU A 150 -26.19 -7.50 -21.04
C LEU A 150 -27.59 -7.08 -20.59
N GLN A 151 -27.70 -6.48 -19.39
CA GLN A 151 -28.98 -5.99 -18.86
C GLN A 151 -29.53 -4.80 -19.64
N SER A 152 -28.68 -3.81 -19.94
CA SER A 152 -29.06 -2.65 -20.75
C SER A 152 -29.56 -3.05 -22.15
N LYS A 153 -28.96 -4.06 -22.77
CA LYS A 153 -29.41 -4.61 -24.05
C LYS A 153 -30.74 -5.36 -23.97
N ARG A 154 -31.12 -5.91 -22.81
CA ARG A 154 -32.42 -6.55 -22.59
C ARG A 154 -33.56 -5.53 -22.39
N GLY A 155 -33.22 -4.29 -22.02
CA GLY A 155 -34.19 -3.17 -21.89
C GLY A 155 -34.58 -2.50 -23.21
N TYR A 156 -33.89 -2.78 -24.32
CA TYR A 156 -34.33 -2.37 -25.65
C TYR A 156 -35.50 -3.27 -26.08
N GLY A 157 -36.72 -2.77 -25.88
CA GLY A 157 -37.97 -3.44 -26.22
C GLY A 157 -37.98 -3.94 -27.67
N LEU A 158 -38.45 -5.17 -27.84
CA LEU A 158 -38.80 -5.72 -29.15
C LEU A 158 -39.80 -4.74 -29.82
N PRO A 159 -39.64 -4.41 -31.11
CA PRO A 159 -40.63 -3.61 -31.81
C PRO A 159 -41.99 -4.30 -31.70
N GLN A 160 -43.00 -3.55 -31.22
CA GLN A 160 -44.39 -4.00 -31.21
C GLN A 160 -44.76 -4.37 -32.65
N ALA A 161 -45.09 -5.63 -32.88
CA ALA A 161 -45.61 -6.08 -34.16
C ALA A 161 -46.95 -5.39 -34.39
N ASN A 162 -47.05 -4.61 -35.48
CA ASN A 162 -48.30 -4.03 -35.96
C ASN A 162 -49.26 -5.11 -36.43
#